data_AF-A0A3B9Z2G7-F1
#
_entry.id   AF-A0A3B9Z2G7-F1
#
_cell.length_a   1.000
_cell.length_b   1.000
_cell.length_c   1.000
_cell.angle_alpha   90.00
_cell.angle_beta   90.00
_cell.angle_gamma   90.00
#
_symmetry.space_group_name_H-M   'P 1'
#
loop_
_entity.id
_entity.type
_entity.pdbx_description
1 polymer ?
#
loop_
_entity_poly.entity_id
_entity_poly.type
_entity_poly.pdbx_seq_one_letter_code
_entity_poly.pdbx_strand_id
1 'polypeptide(L)' 'AWPGILTAAIFSFTLSWNELLYSLAFVRGEENRLLTNGVMSAFARSDIYFWGPLMAASTLASVPVAL' A
#
# COMPACT_ATOMS: atom_id res chain seq x y z
N ALA A 1 -21.12 19.78 -10.32
CA ALA A 1 -19.70 19.39 -10.53
C ALA A 1 -19.00 19.03 -9.21
N TRP A 2 -19.11 19.86 -8.16
CA TRP A 2 -18.40 19.67 -6.87
C TRP A 2 -18.52 18.29 -6.20
N PRO A 3 -19.71 17.66 -6.11
CA PRO A 3 -19.85 16.34 -5.47
C PRO A 3 -19.20 15.21 -6.28
N GLY A 4 -19.15 15.37 -7.61
CA GLY A 4 -18.57 14.39 -8.53
C GLY A 4 -17.04 14.39 -8.53
N ILE A 5 -16.43 15.55 -8.33
CA ILE A 5 -14.96 15.66 -8.20
C ILE A 5 -14.50 15.01 -6.88
N LEU A 6 -15.24 15.23 -5.79
CA LEU A 6 -14.98 14.60 -4.50
C LEU A 6 -15.05 13.06 -4.57
N THR A 7 -16.08 12.52 -5.21
CA THR A 7 -16.20 11.06 -5.40
C THR A 7 -15.11 10.51 -6.31
N ALA A 8 -14.81 11.18 -7.43
CA ALA A 8 -13.71 10.77 -8.31
C ALA A 8 -12.35 10.78 -7.59
N ALA A 9 -12.10 11.77 -6.74
CA ALA A 9 -10.87 11.88 -5.95
C ALA A 9 -10.76 10.73 -4.91
N ILE A 10 -11.82 10.46 -4.15
CA ILE A 10 -11.82 9.38 -3.15
C ILE A 10 -11.64 8.01 -3.82
N PHE A 11 -12.37 7.73 -4.90
CA PHE A 11 -12.24 6.45 -5.61
C PHE A 11 -10.87 6.29 -6.27
N SER A 12 -10.35 7.34 -6.91
CA SER A 12 -9.02 7.29 -7.51
C SER A 12 -7.94 7.08 -6.45
N PHE A 13 -8.05 7.75 -5.29
CA PHE A 13 -7.12 7.56 -4.18
C PHE A 13 -7.14 6.12 -3.66
N THR A 14 -8.32 5.57 -3.38
CA THR A 14 -8.48 4.20 -2.90
C THR A 14 -7.96 3.17 -3.91
N LEU A 15 -8.20 3.37 -5.20
CA LEU A 15 -7.69 2.48 -6.26
C LEU A 15 -6.17 2.49 -6.31
N SER A 16 -5.54 3.67 -6.32
CA SER A 16 -4.08 3.81 -6.34
C SER A 16 -3.41 3.30 -5.06
N TRP A 17 -4.05 3.46 -3.90
CA TRP A 17 -3.53 2.98 -2.61
C TRP A 17 -3.49 1.44 -2.53
N ASN A 18 -4.36 0.75 -3.28
CA ASN A 18 -4.45 -0.71 -3.30
C ASN A 18 -3.62 -1.39 -4.41
N GLU A 19 -2.97 -0.65 -5.30
CA GLU A 19 -2.24 -1.23 -6.45
C GLU A 19 -0.92 -1.94 -6.05
N LEU A 20 -1.04 -3.16 -5.52
CA LEU A 20 0.09 -4.03 -5.19
C LEU A 20 0.74 -4.63 -6.44
N LEU A 21 -0.07 -5.09 -7.41
CA LEU A 21 0.41 -5.79 -8.61
C LEU A 21 1.21 -4.87 -9.55
N TYR A 22 0.76 -3.62 -9.71
CA TYR A 22 1.46 -2.63 -10.53
C TYR A 22 2.81 -2.26 -9.91
N SER A 23 2.83 -2.03 -8.60
CA SER A 23 4.07 -1.80 -7.85
C SER A 23 5.08 -2.92 -8.03
N LEU A 24 4.65 -4.17 -7.88
CA LEU A 24 5.52 -5.33 -7.98
C LEU A 24 6.09 -5.54 -9.39
N ALA A 25 5.31 -5.22 -10.42
CA ALA A 25 5.71 -5.45 -11.81
C ALA A 25 6.68 -4.39 -12.35
N PHE A 26 6.46 -3.11 -12.02
CA PHE A 26 7.15 -1.99 -12.69
C PHE A 26 8.06 -1.15 -11.79
N VAL A 27 7.85 -1.15 -10.47
CA VAL A 27 8.66 -0.32 -9.57
C VAL A 27 9.94 -1.08 -9.21
N ARG A 28 11.07 -0.54 -9.66
CA ARG A 28 12.42 -1.03 -9.31
C ARG A 28 13.20 0.08 -8.61
N GLY A 29 13.78 -0.24 -7.46
CA GLY A 29 14.51 0.69 -6.60
C GLY A 29 13.90 0.79 -5.21
N GLU A 30 14.73 0.73 -4.18
CA GLU A 30 14.30 0.71 -2.76
C GLU A 30 13.65 2.05 -2.34
N GLU A 31 14.08 3.13 -2.97
CA GLU A 31 13.63 4.51 -2.74
C GLU A 31 12.21 4.79 -3.27
N ASN A 32 11.79 4.06 -4.30
CA ASN A 32 10.49 4.23 -4.96
C ASN A 32 9.48 3.14 -4.58
N ARG A 33 9.82 2.26 -3.63
CA ARG A 33 8.94 1.16 -3.23
C ARG A 33 7.67 1.70 -2.57
N LEU A 34 6.53 1.27 -3.10
CA LEU A 34 5.24 1.54 -2.49
C LEU A 34 5.13 0.82 -1.15
N LEU A 35 4.41 1.43 -0.20
CA LEU A 35 4.27 0.97 1.18
C LEU A 35 3.86 -0.50 1.25
N THR A 36 2.91 -0.93 0.41
CA THR A 36 2.38 -2.29 0.38
C THR A 36 3.41 -3.33 -0.08
N ASN A 37 4.23 -3.04 -1.08
CA ASN A 37 5.33 -3.91 -1.53
C ASN A 37 6.53 -3.86 -0.57
N GLY A 38 6.85 -2.66 -0.06
CA GLY A 38 7.91 -2.46 0.93
C GLY A 38 7.70 -3.27 2.20
N VAL A 39 6.49 -3.23 2.77
CA VAL A 39 6.12 -4.00 3.97
C VAL A 39 6.21 -5.50 3.73
N MET A 40 5.67 -6.00 2.61
CA MET A 40 5.77 -7.43 2.29
C MET A 40 7.23 -7.85 2.11
N SER A 41 8.01 -7.13 1.32
CA SER A 41 9.41 -7.50 1.05
C SER A 41 10.38 -7.30 2.22
N ALA A 42 10.06 -6.39 3.15
CA ALA A 42 10.87 -6.14 4.35
C ALA A 42 10.61 -7.17 5.45
N PHE A 43 9.35 -7.58 5.66
CA PHE A 43 8.94 -8.42 6.80
C PHE A 43 8.62 -9.88 6.44
N ALA A 44 8.45 -10.20 5.16
CA ALA A 44 8.33 -11.57 4.65
C ALA A 44 9.58 -11.94 3.83
N ARG A 45 10.74 -12.04 4.51
CA ARG A 45 12.03 -12.28 3.83
C ARG A 45 12.41 -13.76 3.91
N SER A 46 12.54 -14.37 2.73
CA SER A 46 13.10 -15.70 2.46
C SER A 46 12.44 -16.90 3.16
N ASP A 47 12.48 -17.01 4.49
CA ASP A 47 11.97 -18.18 5.23
C ASP A 47 11.48 -17.83 6.64
N ILE A 48 11.52 -16.54 7.01
CA ILE A 48 11.11 -16.04 8.33
C ILE A 48 10.18 -14.84 8.16
N TYR A 49 8.98 -14.97 8.72
CA TYR A 49 7.96 -13.93 8.70
C TYR A 49 7.92 -13.21 10.05
N PHE A 50 8.14 -11.91 10.04
CA PHE A 50 8.00 -11.08 11.23
C PHE A 50 6.54 -10.66 11.40
N TRP A 51 5.71 -11.58 11.90
CA TRP A 51 4.25 -11.39 12.03
C TRP A 51 3.85 -10.13 12.81
N GLY A 52 4.52 -9.84 13.93
CA GLY A 52 4.22 -8.64 14.72
C GLY A 52 4.38 -7.33 13.93
N PRO A 53 5.60 -7.05 13.41
CA PRO A 53 5.84 -5.89 12.56
C PRO A 53 5.01 -5.87 11.28
N LEU A 54 4.77 -7.03 10.65
CA LEU A 54 3.95 -7.14 9.44
C LEU A 54 2.50 -6.73 9.71
N MET A 55 1.90 -7.23 10.80
CA MET A 55 0.55 -6.86 11.20
C MET A 55 0.47 -5.39 11.60
N ALA A 56 1.43 -4.88 12.39
CA ALA A 56 1.48 -3.46 12.76
C ALA A 56 1.57 -2.53 11.54
N ALA A 57 2.43 -2.87 10.57
CA ALA A 57 2.57 -2.13 9.33
C ALA A 57 1.30 -2.19 8.47
N SER A 58 0.62 -3.35 8.42
CA SER A 58 -0.67 -3.47 7.72
C SER A 58 -1.78 -2.62 8.36
N THR A 59 -1.83 -2.54 9.69
CA THR A 59 -2.78 -1.68 10.40
C THR A 59 -2.52 -0.21 10.08
N LEU A 60 -1.26 0.25 10.14
CA LEU A 60 -0.89 1.62 9.79
C LEU A 60 -1.18 1.96 8.32
N ALA A 61 -0.95 1.01 7.41
CA ALA A 61 -1.26 1.17 5.98
C ALA A 61 -2.77 1.28 5.70
N SER A 62 -3.62 0.76 6.60
CA SER A 62 -5.08 0.78 6.46
C SER A 62 -5.72 2.08 6.98
N VAL A 63 -5.02 2.83 7.85
CA VAL A 63 -5.52 4.07 8.47
C VAL A 63 -6.00 5.11 7.45
N PRO A 64 -5.23 5.49 6.42
CA PRO A 64 -5.66 6.52 5.46
C PRO A 64 -6.79 6.09 4.53
N VAL A 65 -7.14 4.79 4.48
CA VAL A 65 -8.30 4.29 3.74
C VAL A 65 -9.54 4.25 4.62
N ALA A 66 -9.36 4.04 5.93
CA ALA A 66 -10.43 3.96 6.91
C ALA A 66 -10.94 5.34 7.38
N LEU A 67 -10.12 6.38 7.25
CA LEU A 67 -10.43 7.78 7.56
C LEU A 67 -10.87 8.54 6.32
#